data_AF-A0A844FNW5-F1
#
_entry.id   AF-A0A844FNW5-F1
#
_cell.length_a   1.000
_cell.length_b   1.000
_cell.length_c   1.000
_cell.angle_alpha   90.00
_cell.angle_beta   90.00
_cell.angle_gamma   90.00
#
_symmetry.space_group_name_H-M   'P 1'
#
loop_
_entity.id
_entity.type
_entity.pdbx_description
1 polymer ?
#
loop_
_entity_poly.entity_id
_entity_poly.type
_entity_poly.pdbx_seq_one_letter_code
_entity_poly.pdbx_strand_id
1 'polypeptide(L)'
;MMKIHISNIHNAALSDRVKLQHKLAEAGHALGMYELGIFSYPVDGDTPEQLSTRLDGLVSSLEHGDRVILQLPTGNGREFEEKLAWRIQTYTGHYPSLLISENLGEEYLPMLRESDSILADKRWIFEDLKQMLGREASEKLSFYYVDNESTNLEASLCLSKVLEKYTVAKKRKDEIQIAFALTDKDGTYSSRVGVAMLSTMKHTPQPVCFHILLDDTVDEVNRRRLTNIAKENGARVEFHLVDKKLFTELAQEDYLKRFSLAGLYRLLIPQLLPNLKRILYLDADIMVTCDLSDRDRIILCVRMNSSLK
;
A
#
# COMPACT_ATOMS: atom_id res chain seq x y z
N MET A 1 -0.90 8.43 7.23
CA MET A 1 -1.39 7.04 7.44
C MET A 1 -2.18 6.70 6.20
N MET A 2 -1.88 5.59 5.50
CA MET A 2 -2.53 5.25 4.23
C MET A 2 -4.04 5.08 4.43
N LYS A 3 -4.84 5.90 3.75
CA LYS A 3 -6.30 5.73 3.69
C LYS A 3 -6.66 4.94 2.44
N ILE A 4 -7.75 4.19 2.54
CA ILE A 4 -8.30 3.43 1.42
C ILE A 4 -9.67 4.03 1.14
N HIS A 5 -9.87 4.44 -0.11
CA HIS A 5 -11.08 5.07 -0.58
C HIS A 5 -11.82 4.12 -1.53
N ILE A 6 -13.13 4.13 -1.49
CA ILE A 6 -13.99 3.43 -2.46
C ILE A 6 -14.91 4.46 -3.13
N SER A 7 -14.97 4.45 -4.46
CA SER A 7 -15.81 5.41 -5.16
C SER A 7 -17.28 5.07 -5.02
N ASN A 8 -18.16 6.07 -4.95
CA ASN A 8 -19.61 5.88 -4.94
C ASN A 8 -20.27 6.89 -5.89
N ILE A 9 -21.19 6.45 -6.75
CA ILE A 9 -21.86 7.35 -7.70
C ILE A 9 -23.09 8.00 -7.05
N HIS A 10 -23.25 9.30 -7.22
CA HIS A 10 -24.39 10.08 -6.73
C HIS A 10 -25.10 10.77 -7.89
N ASN A 11 -26.40 11.07 -7.73
CA ASN A 11 -27.22 11.75 -8.73
C ASN A 11 -27.37 10.99 -10.08
N ALA A 12 -27.14 9.68 -10.09
CA ALA A 12 -27.40 8.83 -11.25
C ALA A 12 -28.85 8.29 -11.22
N ALA A 13 -29.42 7.99 -12.40
CA ALA A 13 -30.69 7.29 -12.48
C ALA A 13 -30.60 5.92 -11.79
N LEU A 14 -31.62 5.56 -11.01
CA LEU A 14 -31.63 4.33 -10.24
C LEU A 14 -31.61 3.13 -11.21
N SER A 15 -30.48 2.44 -11.27
CA SER A 15 -30.29 1.20 -12.02
C SER A 15 -29.71 0.12 -11.11
N ASP A 16 -29.73 -1.14 -11.55
CA ASP A 16 -29.18 -2.23 -10.75
C ASP A 16 -27.67 -2.08 -10.52
N ARG A 17 -26.95 -1.47 -11.48
CA ARG A 17 -25.56 -1.05 -11.31
C ARG A 17 -25.39 -0.03 -10.20
N VAL A 18 -26.20 1.03 -10.17
CA VAL A 18 -26.10 2.08 -9.15
C VAL A 18 -26.40 1.52 -7.76
N LYS A 19 -27.43 0.67 -7.64
CA LYS A 19 -27.74 -0.04 -6.38
C LYS A 19 -26.56 -0.89 -5.91
N LEU A 20 -25.91 -1.60 -6.83
CA LEU A 20 -24.75 -2.44 -6.51
C LEU A 20 -23.55 -1.60 -6.08
N GLN A 21 -23.28 -0.48 -6.74
CA GLN A 21 -22.18 0.43 -6.36
C GLN A 21 -22.39 1.00 -4.96
N HIS A 22 -23.61 1.42 -4.62
CA HIS A 22 -23.94 1.87 -3.28
C HIS A 22 -23.74 0.76 -2.24
N LYS A 23 -24.23 -0.44 -2.50
CA LYS A 23 -24.08 -1.61 -1.62
C LYS A 23 -22.60 -1.93 -1.36
N LEU A 24 -21.76 -1.87 -2.40
CA LEU A 24 -20.33 -2.10 -2.28
C LEU A 24 -19.63 -0.96 -1.51
N ALA A 25 -20.00 0.30 -1.75
CA ALA A 25 -19.48 1.42 -0.99
C ALA A 25 -19.86 1.33 0.50
N GLU A 26 -21.11 0.98 0.82
CA GLU A 26 -21.57 0.73 2.20
C GLU A 26 -20.75 -0.38 2.88
N ALA A 27 -20.51 -1.49 2.19
CA ALA A 27 -19.66 -2.56 2.68
C ALA A 27 -18.21 -2.08 2.90
N GLY A 28 -17.69 -1.23 2.01
CA GLY A 28 -16.37 -0.59 2.19
C GLY A 28 -16.30 0.29 3.42
N HIS A 29 -17.34 1.10 3.67
CA HIS A 29 -17.43 1.95 4.86
C HIS A 29 -17.47 1.12 6.15
N ALA A 30 -18.21 0.00 6.15
CA ALA A 30 -18.23 -0.93 7.28
C ALA A 30 -16.84 -1.51 7.59
N LEU A 31 -15.93 -1.53 6.60
CA LEU A 31 -14.54 -1.95 6.75
C LEU A 31 -13.57 -0.79 7.01
N GLY A 32 -14.06 0.44 7.19
CA GLY A 32 -13.25 1.63 7.46
C GLY A 32 -12.66 2.31 6.23
N MET A 33 -13.17 2.03 5.03
CA MET A 33 -12.84 2.80 3.83
C MET A 33 -13.53 4.16 3.85
N TYR A 34 -12.91 5.14 3.20
CA TYR A 34 -13.48 6.47 2.98
C TYR A 34 -14.23 6.51 1.64
N GLU A 35 -15.28 7.32 1.55
CA GLU A 35 -16.01 7.49 0.30
C GLU A 35 -15.27 8.47 -0.63
N LEU A 36 -15.13 8.10 -1.89
CA LEU A 36 -14.82 9.01 -2.99
C LEU A 36 -16.11 9.25 -3.80
N GLY A 37 -16.87 10.28 -3.43
CA GLY A 37 -18.14 10.59 -4.07
C GLY A 37 -17.95 11.09 -5.50
N ILE A 38 -18.49 10.39 -6.49
CA ILE A 38 -18.53 10.78 -7.89
C ILE A 38 -19.94 11.28 -8.20
N PHE A 39 -20.06 12.47 -8.78
CA PHE A 39 -21.36 13.00 -9.20
C PHE A 39 -21.66 12.58 -10.64
N SER A 40 -22.88 12.13 -10.93
CA SER A 40 -23.33 11.83 -12.29
C SER A 40 -23.87 13.08 -12.99
N TYR A 41 -23.32 13.40 -14.16
CA TYR A 41 -23.67 14.58 -14.95
C TYR A 41 -23.28 14.39 -16.43
N PRO A 42 -23.85 15.19 -17.35
CA PRO A 42 -23.48 15.14 -18.77
C PRO A 42 -22.09 15.75 -18.98
N VAL A 43 -21.06 14.91 -19.01
CA VAL A 43 -19.66 15.34 -19.18
C VAL A 43 -19.41 15.98 -20.54
N ASP A 44 -20.11 15.54 -21.58
CA ASP A 44 -19.96 16.06 -22.95
C ASP A 44 -20.28 17.56 -23.09
N GLY A 45 -20.91 18.16 -22.07
CA GLY A 45 -21.16 19.60 -22.01
C GLY A 45 -20.05 20.44 -21.39
N ASP A 46 -19.04 19.83 -20.74
CA ASP A 46 -17.94 20.54 -20.10
C ASP A 46 -16.78 20.80 -21.07
N THR A 47 -16.13 21.97 -20.96
CA THR A 47 -14.83 22.18 -21.61
C THR A 47 -13.73 21.37 -20.92
N PRO A 48 -12.58 21.12 -21.59
CA PRO A 48 -11.46 20.41 -20.96
C PRO A 48 -11.00 21.00 -19.62
N GLU A 49 -11.05 22.34 -19.47
CA GLU A 49 -10.69 23.05 -18.24
C GLU A 49 -11.73 22.87 -17.12
N GLN A 50 -13.02 22.88 -17.47
CA GLN A 50 -14.10 22.63 -16.52
C GLN A 50 -14.02 21.21 -15.98
N LEU A 51 -13.84 20.23 -16.87
CA LEU A 51 -13.63 18.85 -16.50
C LEU A 51 -12.39 18.68 -15.61
N SER A 52 -11.27 19.31 -15.97
CA SER A 52 -10.05 19.25 -15.14
C SER A 52 -10.28 19.80 -13.73
N THR A 53 -10.95 20.95 -13.61
CA THR A 53 -11.26 21.57 -12.31
C THR A 53 -12.17 20.69 -11.47
N ARG A 54 -13.16 20.03 -12.09
CA ARG A 54 -14.03 19.08 -11.38
C ARG A 54 -13.26 17.86 -10.90
N LEU A 55 -12.39 17.29 -11.72
CA LEU A 55 -11.57 16.15 -11.35
C LEU A 55 -10.66 16.50 -10.17
N ASP A 56 -10.04 17.68 -10.15
CA ASP A 56 -9.27 18.17 -9.01
C ASP A 56 -10.14 18.30 -7.74
N GLY A 57 -11.37 18.78 -7.88
CA GLY A 57 -12.33 18.82 -6.77
C GLY A 57 -12.63 17.43 -6.21
N LEU A 58 -12.84 16.43 -7.08
CA LEU A 58 -13.14 15.05 -6.68
C LEU A 58 -11.99 14.39 -5.91
N VAL A 59 -10.74 14.60 -6.36
CA VAL A 59 -9.57 13.98 -5.73
C VAL A 59 -8.95 14.84 -4.62
N SER A 60 -9.52 16.00 -4.31
CA SER A 60 -8.95 16.97 -3.36
C SER A 60 -8.75 16.42 -1.94
N SER A 61 -9.50 15.38 -1.57
CA SER A 61 -9.40 14.70 -0.29
C SER A 61 -8.36 13.57 -0.25
N LEU A 62 -7.72 13.25 -1.39
CA LEU A 62 -6.72 12.20 -1.50
C LEU A 62 -5.33 12.71 -1.14
N GLU A 63 -4.59 11.93 -0.35
CA GLU A 63 -3.20 12.20 0.01
C GLU A 63 -2.23 11.25 -0.71
N HIS A 64 -0.96 11.62 -0.77
CA HIS A 64 0.08 10.75 -1.32
C HIS A 64 0.16 9.42 -0.54
N GLY A 65 0.16 8.30 -1.26
CA GLY A 65 0.18 6.95 -0.71
C GLY A 65 -1.21 6.36 -0.44
N ASP A 66 -2.30 7.14 -0.55
CA ASP A 66 -3.66 6.60 -0.45
C ASP A 66 -3.96 5.58 -1.56
N ARG A 67 -4.93 4.70 -1.32
CA ARG A 67 -5.40 3.73 -2.32
C ARG A 67 -6.85 4.01 -2.66
N VAL A 68 -7.21 3.84 -3.93
CA VAL A 68 -8.58 4.04 -4.40
C VAL A 68 -9.06 2.76 -5.10
N ILE A 69 -10.24 2.30 -4.71
CA ILE A 69 -11.05 1.31 -5.43
C ILE A 69 -12.08 2.10 -6.25
N LEU A 70 -11.84 2.20 -7.56
CA LEU A 70 -12.72 2.88 -8.50
C LEU A 70 -13.70 1.87 -9.09
N GLN A 71 -14.99 2.08 -8.81
CA GLN A 71 -16.09 1.28 -9.33
C GLN A 71 -16.43 1.74 -10.76
N LEU A 72 -16.35 0.83 -11.72
CA LEU A 72 -16.61 1.07 -13.14
C LEU A 72 -17.76 0.18 -13.66
N PRO A 73 -18.52 0.66 -14.66
CA PRO A 73 -18.51 2.03 -15.17
C PRO A 73 -19.17 3.01 -14.18
N THR A 74 -18.69 4.26 -14.16
CA THR A 74 -19.28 5.38 -13.39
C THR A 74 -20.57 5.90 -14.03
N GLY A 75 -20.68 5.76 -15.36
CA GLY A 75 -21.78 6.32 -16.16
C GLY A 75 -21.55 7.73 -16.68
N ASN A 76 -20.38 8.33 -16.43
CA ASN A 76 -19.97 9.63 -16.94
C ASN A 76 -19.17 9.54 -18.26
N GLY A 77 -18.98 8.33 -18.80
CA GLY A 77 -18.27 8.08 -20.04
C GLY A 77 -16.79 7.73 -19.84
N ARG A 78 -16.21 7.02 -20.81
CA ARG A 78 -14.84 6.49 -20.71
C ARG A 78 -13.79 7.57 -20.55
N GLU A 79 -13.94 8.70 -21.25
CA GLU A 79 -12.96 9.80 -21.18
C GLU A 79 -12.89 10.40 -19.77
N PHE A 80 -14.04 10.55 -19.11
CA PHE A 80 -14.10 10.97 -17.71
C PHE A 80 -13.38 9.99 -16.81
N GLU A 81 -13.68 8.69 -16.96
CA GLU A 81 -13.15 7.61 -16.12
C GLU A 81 -11.63 7.48 -16.25
N GLU A 82 -11.11 7.58 -17.47
CA GLU A 82 -9.68 7.58 -17.77
C GLU A 82 -8.98 8.79 -17.13
N LYS A 83 -9.51 9.99 -17.35
CA LYS A 83 -8.95 11.22 -16.76
C LYS A 83 -9.01 11.21 -15.23
N LEU A 84 -10.07 10.66 -14.64
CA LEU A 84 -10.19 10.49 -13.19
C LEU A 84 -9.13 9.51 -12.66
N ALA A 85 -8.93 8.37 -13.32
CA ALA A 85 -7.93 7.39 -12.90
C ALA A 85 -6.50 7.96 -12.94
N TRP A 86 -6.16 8.70 -13.99
CA TRP A 86 -4.88 9.43 -14.07
C TRP A 86 -4.74 10.50 -13.00
N ARG A 87 -5.82 11.22 -12.68
CA ARG A 87 -5.80 12.22 -11.60
C ARG A 87 -5.58 11.56 -10.24
N ILE A 88 -6.24 10.43 -9.97
CA ILE A 88 -6.01 9.62 -8.77
C ILE A 88 -4.54 9.21 -8.67
N GLN A 89 -3.95 8.69 -9.76
CA GLN A 89 -2.53 8.32 -9.77
C GLN A 89 -1.62 9.50 -9.50
N THR A 90 -1.93 10.67 -10.04
CA THR A 90 -1.13 11.88 -9.87
C THR A 90 -1.07 12.31 -8.41
N TYR A 91 -2.20 12.25 -7.68
CA TYR A 91 -2.29 12.66 -6.28
C TYR A 91 -1.78 11.59 -5.32
N THR A 92 -2.16 10.33 -5.55
CA THR A 92 -1.85 9.22 -4.63
C THR A 92 -0.51 8.56 -4.92
N GLY A 93 0.04 8.72 -6.12
CA GLY A 93 1.20 7.96 -6.61
C GLY A 93 0.85 6.55 -7.10
N HIS A 94 -0.43 6.16 -7.10
CA HIS A 94 -0.88 4.81 -7.44
C HIS A 94 -2.10 4.84 -8.37
N TYR A 95 -2.07 4.05 -9.44
CA TYR A 95 -3.24 3.87 -10.28
C TYR A 95 -4.35 3.17 -9.47
N PRO A 96 -5.63 3.57 -9.60
CA PRO A 96 -6.72 2.96 -8.84
C PRO A 96 -6.85 1.47 -9.15
N SER A 97 -7.27 0.70 -8.16
CA SER A 97 -7.79 -0.64 -8.44
C SER A 97 -9.20 -0.52 -8.98
N LEU A 98 -9.50 -1.33 -9.99
CA LEU A 98 -10.76 -1.20 -10.72
C LEU A 98 -11.72 -2.29 -10.26
N LEU A 99 -12.93 -1.92 -9.85
CA LEU A 99 -14.02 -2.83 -9.56
C LEU A 99 -15.03 -2.76 -10.68
N ILE A 100 -15.15 -3.84 -11.44
CA ILE A 100 -15.93 -3.91 -12.67
C ILE A 100 -17.24 -4.65 -12.39
N SER A 101 -18.36 -3.94 -12.60
CA SER A 101 -19.71 -4.44 -12.33
C SER A 101 -20.58 -4.69 -13.56
N GLU A 102 -20.09 -4.28 -14.73
CA GLU A 102 -20.75 -4.48 -16.02
C GLU A 102 -19.74 -4.88 -17.09
N ASN A 103 -20.24 -5.25 -18.27
CA ASN A 103 -19.40 -5.49 -19.43
C ASN A 103 -18.72 -4.19 -19.83
N LEU A 104 -17.40 -4.23 -20.03
CA LEU A 104 -16.61 -3.12 -20.56
C LEU A 104 -16.14 -3.47 -21.96
N GLY A 105 -16.16 -2.50 -22.88
CA GLY A 105 -15.61 -2.68 -24.22
C GLY A 105 -14.07 -2.66 -24.24
N GLU A 106 -13.49 -3.06 -25.37
CA GLU A 106 -12.03 -3.09 -25.56
C GLU A 106 -11.36 -1.72 -25.38
N GLU A 107 -12.11 -0.63 -25.51
CA GLU A 107 -11.65 0.74 -25.25
C GLU A 107 -11.15 0.96 -23.80
N TYR A 108 -11.49 0.07 -22.86
CA TYR A 108 -11.01 0.11 -21.48
C TYR A 108 -9.66 -0.60 -21.27
N LEU A 109 -9.15 -1.33 -22.28
CA LEU A 109 -7.90 -2.08 -22.18
C LEU A 109 -6.71 -1.27 -21.64
N PRO A 110 -6.47 0.00 -22.04
CA PRO A 110 -5.39 0.80 -21.49
C PRO A 110 -5.54 0.97 -19.97
N MET A 111 -6.73 1.36 -19.50
CA MET A 111 -6.99 1.54 -18.07
C MET A 111 -6.84 0.24 -17.29
N LEU A 112 -7.33 -0.88 -17.84
CA LEU A 112 -7.21 -2.18 -17.20
C LEU A 112 -5.74 -2.60 -17.08
N ARG A 113 -4.90 -2.32 -18.09
CA ARG A 113 -3.46 -2.64 -18.06
C ARG A 113 -2.68 -1.83 -17.03
N GLU A 114 -3.01 -0.55 -16.88
CA GLU A 114 -2.37 0.35 -15.90
C GLU A 114 -2.71 -0.04 -14.46
N SER A 115 -3.89 -0.57 -14.21
CA SER A 115 -4.29 -0.97 -12.86
C SER A 115 -3.47 -2.14 -12.33
N ASP A 116 -3.06 -2.05 -11.06
CA ASP A 116 -2.37 -3.13 -10.33
C ASP A 116 -3.33 -4.25 -9.88
N SER A 117 -4.64 -3.97 -9.87
CA SER A 117 -5.64 -4.92 -9.40
C SER A 117 -6.98 -4.64 -10.05
N ILE A 118 -7.55 -5.68 -10.65
CA ILE A 118 -8.89 -5.63 -11.23
C ILE A 118 -9.77 -6.61 -10.49
N LEU A 119 -10.95 -6.17 -10.11
CA LEU A 119 -11.98 -6.94 -9.47
C LEU A 119 -13.15 -7.11 -10.43
N ALA A 120 -13.63 -8.34 -10.56
CA ALA A 120 -14.89 -8.64 -11.22
C ALA A 120 -15.88 -9.13 -10.17
N ASP A 121 -17.08 -8.57 -10.14
CA ASP A 121 -18.15 -8.95 -9.19
C ASP A 121 -19.00 -10.15 -9.65
N LYS A 122 -18.96 -10.45 -10.95
CA LYS A 122 -19.70 -11.56 -11.60
C LYS A 122 -18.77 -12.46 -12.38
N ARG A 123 -19.08 -13.76 -12.38
CA ARG A 123 -18.24 -14.78 -13.02
C ARG A 123 -18.09 -14.55 -14.52
N TRP A 124 -19.17 -14.17 -15.18
CA TRP A 124 -19.14 -13.89 -16.61
C TRP A 124 -18.29 -12.66 -16.92
N ILE A 125 -18.30 -11.62 -16.07
CA ILE A 125 -17.41 -10.44 -16.21
C ILE A 125 -15.96 -10.87 -16.06
N PHE A 126 -15.66 -11.74 -15.10
CA PHE A 126 -14.31 -12.26 -14.92
C PHE A 126 -13.78 -12.99 -16.16
N GLU A 127 -14.58 -13.90 -16.74
CA GLU A 127 -14.15 -14.64 -17.94
C GLU A 127 -14.00 -13.70 -19.15
N ASP A 128 -14.90 -12.73 -19.29
CA ASP A 128 -14.86 -11.74 -20.37
C ASP A 128 -13.60 -10.84 -20.25
N LEU A 129 -13.37 -10.26 -19.08
CA LEU A 129 -12.15 -9.49 -18.79
C LEU A 129 -10.90 -10.34 -18.99
N LYS A 130 -10.91 -11.61 -18.59
CA LYS A 130 -9.77 -12.52 -18.77
C LYS A 130 -9.50 -12.81 -20.24
N GLN A 131 -10.52 -12.82 -21.10
CA GLN A 131 -10.37 -12.98 -22.54
C GLN A 131 -9.83 -11.70 -23.18
N MET A 132 -10.35 -10.53 -22.76
CA MET A 132 -9.90 -9.23 -23.22
C MET A 132 -8.45 -8.94 -22.79
N LEU A 133 -8.11 -9.30 -21.56
CA LEU A 133 -6.79 -9.11 -20.97
C LEU A 133 -5.84 -10.18 -21.51
N GLY A 134 -4.71 -9.75 -22.06
CA GLY A 134 -3.61 -10.65 -22.38
C GLY A 134 -3.11 -11.40 -21.13
N ARG A 135 -2.35 -12.47 -21.36
CA ARG A 135 -1.84 -13.38 -20.30
C ARG A 135 -1.23 -12.64 -19.10
N GLU A 136 -0.37 -11.65 -19.34
CA GLU A 136 0.32 -10.90 -18.26
C GLU A 136 -0.64 -10.02 -17.45
N ALA A 137 -1.60 -9.34 -18.08
CA ALA A 137 -2.56 -8.49 -17.39
C ALA A 137 -3.61 -9.31 -16.61
N SER A 138 -3.87 -10.54 -17.05
CA SER A 138 -4.79 -11.47 -16.38
C SER A 138 -4.33 -11.88 -14.98
N GLU A 139 -3.03 -11.78 -14.69
CA GLU A 139 -2.47 -12.05 -13.35
C GLU A 139 -2.90 -11.02 -12.31
N LYS A 140 -3.30 -9.82 -12.76
CA LYS A 140 -3.80 -8.74 -11.90
C LYS A 140 -5.29 -8.88 -11.58
N LEU A 141 -5.99 -9.74 -12.30
CA LEU A 141 -7.43 -9.95 -12.19
C LEU A 141 -7.75 -10.87 -11.01
N SER A 142 -8.74 -10.48 -10.22
CA SER A 142 -9.22 -11.24 -9.08
C SER A 142 -10.73 -11.36 -9.17
N PHE A 143 -11.23 -12.61 -9.08
CA PHE A 143 -12.65 -12.88 -9.13
C PHE A 143 -13.27 -12.81 -7.73
N TYR A 144 -14.34 -12.05 -7.58
CA TYR A 144 -15.11 -12.02 -6.35
C TYR A 144 -16.60 -12.15 -6.67
N TYR A 145 -17.26 -13.07 -5.97
CA TYR A 145 -18.66 -13.35 -6.20
C TYR A 145 -19.53 -12.46 -5.32
N VAL A 146 -20.35 -11.61 -5.93
CA VAL A 146 -21.43 -10.88 -5.26
C VAL A 146 -22.72 -11.33 -5.93
N ASP A 147 -23.48 -12.21 -5.27
CA ASP A 147 -24.75 -12.67 -5.80
C ASP A 147 -25.78 -11.55 -5.77
N ASN A 148 -26.77 -11.64 -6.67
CA ASN A 148 -27.82 -10.62 -6.79
C ASN A 148 -28.74 -10.56 -5.54
N GLU A 149 -28.67 -11.53 -4.63
CA GLU A 149 -29.41 -11.55 -3.36
C GLU A 149 -28.52 -11.44 -2.10
N SER A 150 -27.24 -11.12 -2.24
CA SER A 150 -26.28 -11.20 -1.12
C SER A 150 -26.53 -10.21 0.01
N THR A 151 -26.35 -10.65 1.25
CA THR A 151 -26.30 -9.78 2.43
C THR A 151 -25.04 -8.89 2.43
N ASN A 152 -25.05 -7.77 3.17
CA ASN A 152 -23.88 -6.87 3.32
C ASN A 152 -22.58 -7.59 3.76
N LEU A 153 -22.70 -8.80 4.33
CA LEU A 153 -21.59 -9.63 4.78
C LEU A 153 -20.71 -10.15 3.64
N GLU A 154 -21.30 -10.54 2.49
CA GLU A 154 -20.53 -11.11 1.37
C GLU A 154 -19.75 -10.03 0.61
N ALA A 155 -20.37 -8.86 0.42
CA ALA A 155 -19.69 -7.68 -0.12
C ALA A 155 -18.52 -7.26 0.79
N SER A 156 -18.73 -7.29 2.11
CA SER A 156 -17.67 -7.01 3.08
C SER A 156 -16.54 -8.05 3.02
N LEU A 157 -16.84 -9.34 2.83
CA LEU A 157 -15.84 -10.40 2.67
C LEU A 157 -15.02 -10.25 1.37
N CYS A 158 -15.66 -9.80 0.29
CA CYS A 158 -14.98 -9.48 -0.96
C CYS A 158 -13.99 -8.33 -0.75
N LEU A 159 -14.47 -7.20 -0.23
CA LEU A 159 -13.66 -6.03 0.03
C LEU A 159 -12.58 -6.29 1.08
N SER A 160 -12.83 -7.15 2.07
CA SER A 160 -11.81 -7.55 3.03
C SER A 160 -10.65 -8.32 2.39
N LYS A 161 -10.88 -9.10 1.33
CA LYS A 161 -9.80 -9.75 0.57
C LYS A 161 -8.98 -8.75 -0.27
N VAL A 162 -9.59 -7.67 -0.73
CA VAL A 162 -8.89 -6.55 -1.39
C VAL A 162 -8.07 -5.76 -0.37
N LEU A 163 -8.67 -5.49 0.79
CA LEU A 163 -7.97 -4.90 1.91
C LEU A 163 -6.79 -5.77 2.27
N GLU A 164 -6.99 -7.08 2.45
CA GLU A 164 -5.90 -8.06 2.58
C GLU A 164 -4.91 -7.90 1.44
N LYS A 165 -5.28 -7.77 0.17
CA LYS A 165 -4.29 -7.49 -0.90
C LYS A 165 -3.55 -6.17 -0.69
N TYR A 166 -4.13 -5.11 -0.15
CA TYR A 166 -3.37 -3.89 0.21
C TYR A 166 -2.53 -4.08 1.49
N THR A 167 -2.96 -4.91 2.44
CA THR A 167 -2.21 -5.30 3.64
C THR A 167 -1.20 -6.43 3.40
N VAL A 168 -1.33 -7.20 2.32
CA VAL A 168 -0.58 -8.41 1.91
C VAL A 168 0.27 -8.12 0.67
N ALA A 169 -0.02 -7.09 -0.13
CA ALA A 169 0.96 -6.42 -0.99
C ALA A 169 2.09 -5.79 -0.15
N LYS A 170 1.88 -5.67 1.17
CA LYS A 170 2.91 -5.47 2.19
C LYS A 170 3.77 -6.73 2.47
N LYS A 171 3.48 -7.85 1.82
CA LYS A 171 4.21 -9.13 1.84
C LYS A 171 4.34 -9.67 0.41
N ARG A 172 5.24 -9.07 -0.38
CA ARG A 172 5.91 -9.88 -1.41
C ARG A 172 6.56 -11.06 -0.68
N LYS A 173 6.15 -12.27 -1.03
CA LYS A 173 6.44 -13.52 -0.32
C LYS A 173 7.95 -13.83 -0.21
N ASP A 174 8.77 -13.12 -0.99
CA ASP A 174 10.22 -13.31 -1.11
C ASP A 174 11.03 -12.03 -0.84
N GLU A 175 10.45 -10.98 -0.24
CA GLU A 175 11.24 -9.83 0.20
C GLU A 175 12.10 -10.18 1.43
N ILE A 176 13.39 -9.87 1.37
CA ILE A 176 14.27 -9.93 2.54
C ILE A 176 13.85 -8.81 3.49
N GLN A 177 13.51 -9.19 4.72
CA GLN A 177 13.10 -8.25 5.76
C GLN A 177 14.33 -7.85 6.55
N ILE A 178 14.63 -6.55 6.59
CA ILE A 178 15.80 -6.00 7.27
C ILE A 178 15.35 -4.91 8.25
N ALA A 179 15.81 -4.95 9.49
CA ALA A 179 15.54 -3.95 10.50
C ALA A 179 16.78 -3.12 10.82
N PHE A 180 16.57 -1.81 11.00
CA PHE A 180 17.51 -0.88 11.62
C PHE A 180 16.84 -0.22 12.83
N ALA A 181 17.63 0.15 13.82
CA ALA A 181 17.17 1.00 14.91
C ALA A 181 17.95 2.32 14.92
N LEU A 182 17.23 3.43 15.08
CA LEU A 182 17.77 4.78 14.92
C LEU A 182 17.32 5.70 16.05
N THR A 183 18.28 6.40 16.62
CA THR A 183 18.07 7.65 17.37
C THR A 183 19.06 8.64 16.79
N ASP A 184 18.61 9.78 16.31
CA ASP A 184 19.45 10.68 15.50
C ASP A 184 19.32 12.14 15.91
N LYS A 185 19.93 12.47 17.05
CA LYS A 185 19.92 13.83 17.60
C LYS A 185 20.68 14.84 16.73
N ASP A 186 21.68 14.37 15.97
CA ASP A 186 22.61 15.21 15.20
C ASP A 186 22.46 15.04 13.67
N GLY A 187 21.52 14.23 13.20
CA GLY A 187 21.30 13.95 11.77
C GLY A 187 22.37 13.07 11.10
N THR A 188 23.34 12.55 11.85
CA THR A 188 24.49 11.79 11.33
C THR A 188 24.23 10.29 11.27
N TYR A 189 23.31 9.75 12.07
CA TYR A 189 23.02 8.32 12.05
C TYR A 189 22.12 7.95 10.88
N SER A 190 21.19 8.83 10.48
CA SER A 190 20.32 8.60 9.32
C SER A 190 21.13 8.45 8.03
N SER A 191 22.21 9.22 7.85
CA SER A 191 23.06 9.08 6.67
C SER A 191 23.81 7.75 6.65
N ARG A 192 24.27 7.25 7.81
CA ARG A 192 24.91 5.93 7.93
C ARG A 192 23.95 4.79 7.57
N VAL A 193 22.70 4.85 8.07
CA VAL A 193 21.65 3.90 7.64
C VAL A 193 21.38 3.99 6.14
N GLY A 194 21.38 5.20 5.57
CA GLY A 194 21.29 5.38 4.12
C GLY A 194 22.40 4.64 3.35
N VAL A 195 23.65 4.72 3.83
CA VAL A 195 24.79 3.98 3.24
C VAL A 195 24.62 2.47 3.40
N ALA A 196 24.18 2.00 4.57
CA ALA A 196 23.89 0.59 4.80
C ALA A 196 22.78 0.06 3.87
N MET A 197 21.70 0.82 3.68
CA MET A 197 20.62 0.49 2.74
C MET A 197 21.15 0.43 1.30
N LEU A 198 21.87 1.46 0.84
CA LEU A 198 22.44 1.51 -0.51
C LEU A 198 23.38 0.34 -0.78
N SER A 199 24.30 0.06 0.14
CA SER A 199 25.23 -1.06 0.02
C SER A 199 24.52 -2.41 0.02
N THR A 200 23.42 -2.55 0.79
CA THR A 200 22.57 -3.74 0.78
C THR A 200 21.92 -3.95 -0.58
N MET A 201 21.21 -2.95 -1.09
CA MET A 201 20.49 -3.03 -2.38
C MET A 201 21.45 -3.23 -3.56
N LYS A 202 22.68 -2.71 -3.46
CA LYS A 202 23.73 -2.93 -4.45
C LYS A 202 24.22 -4.38 -4.54
N HIS A 203 24.24 -5.11 -3.43
CA HIS A 203 24.83 -6.46 -3.38
C HIS A 203 23.80 -7.58 -3.16
N THR A 204 22.53 -7.24 -2.97
CA THR A 204 21.44 -8.20 -2.74
C THR A 204 20.40 -8.05 -3.86
N PRO A 205 20.39 -8.93 -4.88
CA PRO A 205 19.48 -8.83 -6.03
C PRO A 205 18.00 -9.07 -5.69
N GLN A 206 17.72 -9.73 -4.57
CA GLN A 206 16.35 -9.99 -4.13
C GLN A 206 15.68 -8.71 -3.63
N PRO A 207 14.36 -8.56 -3.80
CA PRO A 207 13.62 -7.44 -3.23
C PRO A 207 13.84 -7.32 -1.71
N VAL A 208 14.01 -6.10 -1.21
CA VAL A 208 14.26 -5.82 0.20
C VAL A 208 13.19 -4.90 0.78
N CYS A 209 12.74 -5.21 2.00
CA CYS A 209 11.95 -4.31 2.83
C CYS A 209 12.76 -3.91 4.07
N PHE A 210 12.99 -2.61 4.22
CA PHE A 210 13.64 -2.01 5.37
C PHE A 210 12.62 -1.55 6.41
N HIS A 211 12.71 -2.05 7.64
CA HIS A 211 11.95 -1.60 8.79
C HIS A 211 12.85 -0.74 9.68
N ILE A 212 12.54 0.54 9.81
CA ILE A 212 13.36 1.50 10.57
C ILE A 212 12.61 1.84 11.86
N LEU A 213 13.10 1.31 12.97
CA LEU A 213 12.60 1.60 14.32
C LEU A 213 13.26 2.89 14.79
N LEU A 214 12.47 3.94 15.03
CA LEU A 214 13.00 5.26 15.35
C LEU A 214 12.14 6.00 16.36
N ASP A 215 12.69 7.02 17.01
CA ASP A 215 11.94 7.91 17.89
C ASP A 215 11.66 9.27 17.24
N ASP A 216 11.28 10.24 18.06
CA ASP A 216 10.99 11.62 17.66
C ASP A 216 12.26 12.44 17.35
N THR A 217 13.46 11.91 17.56
CA THR A 217 14.72 12.61 17.24
C THR A 217 15.02 12.64 15.74
N VAL A 218 14.44 11.71 14.98
CA VAL A 218 14.64 11.61 13.52
C VAL A 218 13.65 12.52 12.82
N ASP A 219 14.14 13.61 12.22
CA ASP A 219 13.28 14.59 11.55
C ASP A 219 12.63 14.07 10.24
N GLU A 220 11.65 14.83 9.74
CA GLU A 220 10.98 14.49 8.48
C GLU A 220 11.91 14.52 7.26
N VAL A 221 12.94 15.38 7.28
CA VAL A 221 13.87 15.54 6.16
C VAL A 221 14.67 14.24 5.96
N ASN A 222 15.18 13.67 7.04
CA ASN A 222 15.93 12.41 7.01
C ASN A 222 15.04 11.22 6.71
N ARG A 223 13.79 11.19 7.21
CA ARG A 223 12.80 10.18 6.80
C ARG A 223 12.56 10.21 5.29
N ARG A 224 12.33 11.40 4.71
CA ARG A 224 12.16 11.58 3.26
C ARG A 224 13.39 11.13 2.48
N ARG A 225 14.61 11.46 2.96
CA ARG A 225 15.86 10.99 2.33
C ARG A 225 15.96 9.47 2.30
N LEU A 226 15.66 8.79 3.41
CA LEU A 226 15.68 7.33 3.48
C LEU A 226 14.60 6.70 2.59
N THR A 227 13.42 7.30 2.52
CA THR A 227 12.35 6.89 1.59
C THR A 227 12.78 7.03 0.14
N ASN A 228 13.42 8.14 -0.23
CA ASN A 228 13.92 8.35 -1.59
C ASN A 228 14.99 7.33 -1.95
N ILE A 229 15.96 7.08 -1.05
CA ILE A 229 16.99 6.04 -1.22
C ILE A 229 16.35 4.68 -1.52
N ALA A 230 15.35 4.26 -0.73
CA ALA A 230 14.67 2.98 -0.95
C ALA A 230 13.93 2.97 -2.30
N LYS A 231 13.14 4.01 -2.58
CA LYS A 231 12.31 4.13 -3.79
C LYS A 231 13.14 4.13 -5.07
N GLU A 232 14.22 4.90 -5.11
CA GLU A 232 15.13 5.00 -6.26
C GLU A 232 15.83 3.67 -6.59
N ASN A 233 15.95 2.78 -5.61
CA ASN A 233 16.60 1.48 -5.74
C ASN A 233 15.59 0.31 -5.73
N GLY A 234 14.30 0.59 -5.90
CA GLY A 234 13.25 -0.44 -6.00
C GLY A 234 12.97 -1.20 -4.69
N ALA A 235 13.42 -0.68 -3.55
CA ALA A 235 13.18 -1.26 -2.23
C ALA A 235 12.04 -0.54 -1.50
N ARG A 236 11.53 -1.20 -0.47
CA ARG A 236 10.48 -0.67 0.41
C ARG A 236 11.05 -0.23 1.73
N VAL A 237 10.50 0.83 2.32
CA VAL A 237 10.82 1.25 3.68
C VAL A 237 9.56 1.43 4.50
N GLU A 238 9.58 0.97 5.75
CA GLU A 238 8.55 1.18 6.75
C GLU A 238 9.18 1.79 7.99
N PHE A 239 8.59 2.87 8.51
CA PHE A 239 9.04 3.50 9.75
C PHE A 239 8.13 3.07 10.90
N HIS A 240 8.75 2.66 12.01
CA HIS A 240 8.06 2.29 13.25
C HIS A 240 8.46 3.28 14.33
N LEU A 241 7.52 4.13 14.72
CA LEU A 241 7.74 5.11 15.77
C LEU A 241 7.74 4.41 17.14
N VAL A 242 8.84 4.59 17.88
CA VAL A 242 9.06 4.07 19.22
C VAL A 242 8.99 5.21 20.21
N ASP A 243 8.19 5.05 21.26
CA ASP A 243 8.18 6.00 22.36
C ASP A 243 9.47 5.82 23.18
N LYS A 244 10.36 6.82 23.10
CA LYS A 244 11.62 6.82 23.86
C LYS A 244 11.40 6.72 25.37
N LYS A 245 10.26 7.15 25.90
CA LYS A 245 9.97 7.11 27.34
C LYS A 245 10.00 5.68 27.87
N LEU A 246 9.46 4.73 27.08
CA LEU A 246 9.45 3.30 27.41
C LEU A 246 10.86 2.77 27.72
N PHE A 247 11.86 3.26 26.98
CA PHE A 247 13.26 2.84 27.14
C PHE A 247 14.10 3.76 28.00
N THR A 248 13.65 4.99 28.24
CA THR A 248 14.39 5.95 29.06
C THR A 248 14.41 5.50 30.51
N GLU A 249 13.31 4.94 31.02
CA GLU A 249 13.24 4.37 32.37
C GLU A 249 14.09 3.09 32.48
N LEU A 250 13.95 2.17 31.51
CA LEU A 250 14.75 0.95 31.42
C LEU A 250 16.26 1.24 31.30
N ALA A 251 16.66 2.27 30.57
CA ALA A 251 18.06 2.63 30.39
C ALA A 251 18.73 3.24 31.63
N GLN A 252 17.96 3.59 32.69
CA GLN A 252 18.53 4.05 33.96
C GLN A 252 19.11 2.90 34.81
N GLU A 253 18.70 1.66 34.52
CA GLU A 253 19.23 0.46 35.16
C GLU A 253 20.73 0.27 34.85
N ASP A 254 21.54 -0.02 35.87
CA ASP A 254 23.01 -0.03 35.77
C ASP A 254 23.54 -0.99 34.68
N TYR A 255 22.84 -2.09 34.44
CA TYR A 255 23.21 -3.08 33.43
C TYR A 255 22.84 -2.67 31.99
N LEU A 256 21.92 -1.72 31.79
CA LEU A 256 21.49 -1.24 30.48
C LEU A 256 22.19 0.04 30.02
N LYS A 257 22.86 0.76 30.93
CA LYS A 257 23.64 1.99 30.62
C LYS A 257 24.71 1.82 29.53
N ARG A 258 25.15 0.59 29.26
CA ARG A 258 26.16 0.28 28.23
C ARG A 258 25.59 0.27 26.81
N PHE A 259 24.27 0.24 26.65
CA PHE A 259 23.61 0.19 25.34
C PHE A 259 23.03 1.55 24.96
N SER A 260 23.10 1.89 23.68
CA SER A 260 22.40 3.06 23.16
C SER A 260 20.87 2.83 23.20
N LEU A 261 20.09 3.90 23.31
CA LEU A 261 18.62 3.82 23.23
C LEU A 261 18.16 3.15 21.92
N ALA A 262 18.77 3.53 20.78
CA ALA A 262 18.56 2.86 19.50
C ALA A 262 18.81 1.34 19.60
N GLY A 263 19.91 0.92 20.23
CA GLY A 263 20.23 -0.49 20.43
C GLY A 263 19.18 -1.25 21.24
N LEU A 264 18.41 -0.59 22.11
CA LEU A 264 17.32 -1.21 22.86
C LEU A 264 16.04 -1.38 22.03
N TYR A 265 15.79 -0.55 21.02
CA TYR A 265 14.58 -0.64 20.18
C TYR A 265 14.46 -1.96 19.44
N ARG A 266 15.58 -2.64 19.15
CA ARG A 266 15.57 -3.97 18.52
C ARG A 266 14.81 -5.03 19.35
N LEU A 267 14.64 -4.81 20.65
CA LEU A 267 13.85 -5.67 21.53
C LEU A 267 12.34 -5.62 21.21
N LEU A 268 11.86 -4.56 20.55
CA LEU A 268 10.48 -4.42 20.12
C LEU A 268 10.15 -5.14 18.81
N ILE A 269 11.16 -5.62 18.06
CA ILE A 269 10.95 -6.24 16.75
C ILE A 269 9.87 -7.35 16.80
N PRO A 270 9.86 -8.27 17.79
CA PRO A 270 8.80 -9.28 17.89
C PRO A 270 7.39 -8.73 18.07
N GLN A 271 7.25 -7.61 18.79
CA GLN A 271 5.95 -7.00 19.06
C GLN A 271 5.47 -6.13 17.90
N LEU A 272 6.39 -5.41 17.24
CA LEU A 272 6.08 -4.53 16.11
C LEU A 272 5.82 -5.31 14.82
N LEU A 273 6.48 -6.47 14.65
CA LEU A 273 6.42 -7.27 13.43
C LEU A 273 6.01 -8.73 13.69
N PRO A 274 4.90 -8.99 14.42
CA PRO A 274 4.56 -10.32 14.93
C PRO A 274 4.29 -11.35 13.83
N ASN A 275 3.93 -10.87 12.63
CA ASN A 275 3.58 -11.70 11.50
C ASN A 275 4.78 -12.09 10.62
N LEU A 276 5.99 -11.60 10.92
CA LEU A 276 7.21 -11.95 10.18
C LEU A 276 7.83 -13.22 10.74
N LYS A 277 8.06 -14.20 9.86
CA LYS A 277 8.73 -15.47 10.23
C LYS A 277 10.23 -15.28 10.51
N ARG A 278 10.82 -14.25 9.89
CA ARG A 278 12.26 -13.97 9.92
C ARG A 278 12.51 -12.51 9.59
N ILE A 279 13.52 -11.94 10.25
CA ILE A 279 14.04 -10.61 9.95
C ILE A 279 15.54 -10.57 10.28
N LEU A 280 16.30 -9.82 9.48
CA LEU A 280 17.71 -9.54 9.73
C LEU A 280 17.82 -8.19 10.42
N TYR A 281 18.46 -8.13 11.58
CA TYR A 281 18.79 -6.85 12.20
C TYR A 281 20.20 -6.45 11.80
N LEU A 282 20.37 -5.21 11.37
CA LEU A 282 21.64 -4.63 10.97
C LEU A 282 21.91 -3.37 11.81
N ASP A 283 23.17 -3.18 12.22
CA ASP A 283 23.57 -1.94 12.87
C ASP A 283 23.68 -0.79 11.86
N ALA A 284 23.53 0.45 12.33
CA ALA A 284 23.48 1.63 11.47
C ALA A 284 24.83 1.98 10.82
N ASP A 285 25.95 1.47 11.34
CA ASP A 285 27.33 1.80 10.96
C ASP A 285 28.04 0.69 10.18
N ILE A 286 27.28 -0.10 9.42
CA ILE A 286 27.82 -1.17 8.59
C ILE A 286 27.78 -0.85 7.09
N MET A 287 28.57 -1.58 6.31
CA MET A 287 28.49 -1.61 4.86
C MET A 287 28.37 -3.06 4.39
N VAL A 288 27.32 -3.36 3.64
CA VAL A 288 27.06 -4.70 3.12
C VAL A 288 27.84 -4.91 1.83
N THR A 289 28.62 -5.99 1.77
CA THR A 289 29.51 -6.34 0.64
C THR A 289 29.19 -7.71 0.04
N CYS A 290 28.15 -8.37 0.52
CA CYS A 290 27.71 -9.69 0.08
C CYS A 290 26.20 -9.73 -0.14
N ASP A 291 25.75 -10.78 -0.82
CA ASP A 291 24.33 -11.06 -1.01
C ASP A 291 23.71 -11.60 0.29
N LEU A 292 22.75 -10.85 0.84
CA LEU A 292 22.06 -11.23 2.08
C LEU A 292 20.95 -12.28 1.86
N SER A 293 20.75 -12.75 0.63
CA SER A 293 19.92 -13.93 0.37
C SER A 293 20.65 -15.24 0.66
N ASP A 294 21.99 -15.22 0.63
CA ASP A 294 22.85 -16.38 0.88
C ASP A 294 22.87 -16.71 2.39
N ARG A 295 22.19 -17.80 2.74
CA ARG A 295 21.93 -18.20 4.13
C ARG A 295 23.17 -18.67 4.86
N ASP A 296 24.21 -19.09 4.15
CA ASP A 296 25.43 -19.62 4.75
C ASP A 296 26.38 -18.50 5.21
N ARG A 297 26.08 -17.25 4.85
CA ARG A 297 26.92 -16.07 5.12
C ARG A 297 26.38 -15.15 6.22
N ILE A 298 25.23 -15.45 6.81
CA ILE A 298 24.54 -14.56 7.76
C ILE A 298 24.75 -15.05 9.20
N ILE A 299 25.52 -14.28 9.98
CA ILE A 299 25.93 -14.65 11.35
C ILE A 299 24.89 -14.25 12.42
N LEU A 300 23.98 -13.30 12.13
CA LEU A 300 22.88 -12.93 13.04
C LEU A 300 21.53 -12.87 12.31
N CYS A 301 20.62 -13.77 12.68
CA CYS A 301 19.26 -13.85 12.19
C CYS A 301 18.32 -14.04 13.39
N VAL A 302 17.38 -13.13 13.59
CA VAL A 302 16.37 -13.26 14.66
C VAL A 302 15.23 -14.12 14.12
N ARG A 303 15.14 -15.36 14.62
CA ARG A 303 14.02 -16.26 14.29
C ARG A 303 12.90 -16.02 15.28
N MET A 304 11.77 -15.54 14.78
CA MET A 304 10.60 -15.24 15.59
C MET A 304 9.81 -16.54 15.76
N ASN A 305 9.83 -17.14 16.95
CA ASN A 305 9.02 -18.31 17.26
C ASN A 305 7.56 -17.89 17.46
N SER A 306 6.63 -18.54 16.77
CA SER A 306 5.18 -18.31 16.86
C SER A 306 4.54 -18.90 18.13
N SER A 307 5.27 -18.93 19.26
CA SER A 307 4.81 -19.56 20.50
C SER A 307 5.37 -18.83 21.72
N LEU A 308 4.74 -17.73 22.09
CA LEU A 308 4.57 -17.35 23.49
C LEU A 308 3.06 -17.20 23.67
N LYS A 309 2.51 -18.07 24.53
CA LYS A 309 1.08 -18.23 24.82
C LYS A 309 0.44 -16.92 25.28
#